data_AF-A0A7X9CPD1-F1
#
_entry.id   AF-A0A7X9CPD1-F1
#
_cell.length_a   1.000
_cell.length_b   1.000
_cell.length_c   1.000
_cell.angle_alpha   90.00
_cell.angle_beta   90.00
_cell.angle_gamma   90.00
#
_symmetry.space_group_name_H-M   'P 1'
#
loop_
_entity.id
_entity.type
_entity.pdbx_description
1 polymer ?
#
loop_
_entity_poly.entity_id
_entity_poly.type
_entity_poly.pdbx_seq_one_letter_code
_entity_poly.pdbx_strand_id
1 'polypeptide(L)' 'MKDIEKIYKLYKDNIFKYLISLTYNPSLSEDLLSETFIRAIKSIYRFKGDSNIKTWLFSIARYTWYDYLIFWQKECRLLA' A
#
# COMPACT_ATOMS: atom_id res chain seq x y z
N MET A 1 -6.93 -19.17 -1.39
CA MET A 1 -7.39 -17.75 -1.45
C MET A 1 -8.00 -17.22 -0.14
N LYS A 2 -8.56 -18.06 0.75
CA LYS A 2 -9.23 -17.61 1.99
C LYS A 2 -8.33 -16.80 2.96
N ASP A 3 -7.02 -17.02 2.94
CA ASP A 3 -6.09 -16.31 3.85
C ASP A 3 -5.88 -14.84 3.46
N ILE A 4 -5.81 -14.53 2.16
CA ILE A 4 -5.67 -13.15 1.67
C ILE A 4 -6.90 -12.32 2.03
N GLU A 5 -8.10 -12.86 1.87
CA GLU A 5 -9.34 -12.16 2.18
C GLU A 5 -9.42 -11.82 3.68
N LYS A 6 -8.96 -12.73 4.54
CA LYS A 6 -8.85 -12.50 5.98
C LYS A 6 -7.83 -11.41 6.31
N ILE A 7 -6.65 -11.44 5.68
CA ILE A 7 -5.63 -10.40 5.82
C ILE A 7 -6.20 -9.04 5.39
N TYR A 8 -6.89 -8.98 4.25
CA TYR A 8 -7.53 -7.77 3.76
C TYR A 8 -8.52 -7.21 4.79
N LYS A 9 -9.47 -8.03 5.26
CA LYS A 9 -10.47 -7.59 6.25
C LYS A 9 -9.84 -7.11 7.56
N LEU A 10 -8.75 -7.72 8.00
CA LEU A 10 -8.06 -7.36 9.25
C LEU A 10 -7.25 -6.06 9.14
N TYR A 11 -6.66 -5.79 7.99
CA TYR A 11 -5.67 -4.71 7.85
C TYR A 11 -6.10 -3.55 6.97
N LYS A 12 -7.17 -3.68 6.16
CA LYS A 12 -7.61 -2.62 5.25
C LYS A 12 -7.79 -1.27 5.93
N ASP A 13 -8.47 -1.23 7.09
CA ASP A 13 -8.79 0.03 7.75
C ASP A 13 -7.54 0.66 8.39
N ASN A 14 -6.61 -0.17 8.86
CA ASN A 14 -5.35 0.28 9.44
C ASN A 14 -4.42 0.86 8.37
N ILE A 15 -4.30 0.19 7.22
CA ILE A 15 -3.51 0.67 6.09
C ILE A 15 -4.16 1.91 5.48
N PHE A 16 -5.48 1.93 5.35
CA PHE A 16 -6.22 3.08 4.84
C PHE A 16 -6.01 4.32 5.70
N LYS A 17 -6.17 4.21 7.03
CA LYS A 17 -5.90 5.33 7.96
C LYS A 17 -4.46 5.83 7.87
N TYR A 18 -3.50 4.91 7.72
CA TYR A 18 -2.11 5.28 7.50
C TYR A 18 -1.92 6.06 6.20
N LEU A 19 -2.49 5.58 5.09
CA LEU A 19 -2.40 6.27 3.81
C LEU A 19 -3.10 7.64 3.84
N ILE A 20 -4.26 7.76 4.50
CA ILE A 20 -4.96 9.03 4.71
C ILE A 20 -4.06 10.03 5.44
N SER A 21 -3.32 9.59 6.46
CA SER A 21 -2.39 10.46 7.19
C SER A 21 -1.20 10.96 6.36
N LEU A 22 -0.92 10.33 5.23
CA LEU A 22 0.15 10.72 4.31
C LEU A 22 -0.36 11.57 3.15
N THR A 23 -1.50 11.19 2.57
CA THR A 23 -2.02 11.83 1.36
C THR A 23 -2.95 13.00 1.63
N TYR A 24 -3.61 13.02 2.80
CA TYR A 24 -4.71 13.94 3.11
C TYR A 24 -5.83 13.96 2.06
N ASN A 25 -5.93 12.90 1.25
CA ASN A 25 -6.87 12.77 0.14
C ASN A 25 -7.49 11.36 0.17
N PRO A 26 -8.80 11.23 0.48
CA PRO A 26 -9.47 9.94 0.56
C PRO A 26 -9.45 9.12 -0.73
N SER A 27 -9.74 9.75 -1.88
CA SER A 27 -9.75 9.05 -3.17
C SER A 27 -8.38 8.45 -3.47
N LEU A 28 -7.33 9.26 -3.31
CA LEU A 28 -5.96 8.79 -3.51
C LEU A 28 -5.57 7.69 -2.52
N SER A 29 -6.01 7.78 -1.26
CA SER A 29 -5.76 6.73 -0.28
C SER A 29 -6.43 5.40 -0.66
N GLU A 30 -7.63 5.43 -1.24
CA GLU A 30 -8.32 4.23 -1.73
C GLU A 30 -7.57 3.56 -2.89
N ASP A 31 -7.04 4.36 -3.82
CA ASP A 31 -6.23 3.88 -4.93
C ASP A 31 -4.93 3.23 -4.42
N LEU A 32 -4.20 3.90 -3.53
CA LEU A 32 -2.96 3.39 -2.94
C LEU A 32 -3.21 2.16 -2.06
N LEU A 33 -4.35 2.09 -1.36
CA LEU A 33 -4.75 0.92 -0.58
C LEU A 33 -4.93 -0.29 -1.49
N SER A 34 -5.65 -0.11 -2.59
CA SER A 34 -5.90 -1.15 -3.58
C SER A 34 -4.60 -1.67 -4.19
N GLU A 35 -3.72 -0.76 -4.64
CA GLU A 35 -2.41 -1.11 -5.18
C GLU A 35 -1.53 -1.83 -4.15
N THR A 36 -1.57 -1.41 -2.88
CA THR A 36 -0.85 -2.07 -1.79
C THR A 36 -1.26 -3.54 -1.66
N PHE A 37 -2.57 -3.83 -1.66
CA PHE A 37 -3.03 -5.21 -1.54
C PHE A 37 -2.78 -6.03 -2.81
N ILE A 38 -2.84 -5.43 -3.99
CA ILE A 38 -2.43 -6.08 -5.25
C ILE A 38 -0.95 -6.50 -5.18
N ARG A 39 -0.06 -5.59 -4.73
CA ARG A 39 1.37 -5.88 -4.53
C ARG A 39 1.59 -6.94 -3.45
N ALA A 40 0.83 -6.90 -2.36
CA ALA A 40 0.88 -7.91 -1.31
C ALA A 40 0.49 -9.29 -1.84
N ILE A 41 -0.62 -9.42 -2.58
CA ILE A 41 -1.04 -10.68 -3.20
C ILE A 41 0.04 -11.22 -4.14
N LYS A 42 0.65 -10.35 -4.95
CA LYS A 42 1.73 -10.71 -5.87
C LYS A 42 3.05 -11.09 -5.18
N SER A 43 3.23 -10.79 -3.89
CA SER A 43 4.49 -11.03 -3.18
C SER A 43 4.35 -11.97 -1.97
N ILE A 44 3.13 -12.36 -1.61
CA ILE A 44 2.83 -13.20 -0.43
C ILE A 44 3.57 -14.54 -0.45
N TYR A 45 3.78 -15.14 -1.63
CA TYR A 45 4.50 -16.41 -1.76
C TYR A 45 6.00 -16.29 -1.43
N ARG A 46 6.55 -15.07 -1.40
CA ARG A 46 7.93 -14.77 -0.99
C ARG A 46 8.05 -14.40 0.48
N PHE A 47 6.93 -14.24 1.17
CA PHE A 47 6.91 -13.85 2.57
C PHE A 47 7.34 -15.04 3.43
N LYS A 48 8.56 -14.97 3.98
CA LYS A 48 9.18 -16.04 4.78
C LYS A 48 8.67 -16.13 6.22
N GLY A 49 7.86 -15.18 6.67
CA GLY A 49 7.34 -15.13 8.05
C GLY A 49 8.31 -14.54 9.07
N ASP A 50 9.48 -14.05 8.65
CA ASP A 50 10.51 -13.48 9.53
C ASP A 50 10.08 -12.16 10.21
N SER A 51 8.97 -11.56 9.76
CA SER A 51 8.39 -10.34 10.34
C SER A 51 6.88 -10.49 10.50
N ASN A 52 6.25 -9.65 11.33
CA ASN A 52 4.80 -9.65 11.46
C ASN A 52 4.15 -9.23 10.12
N ILE A 53 3.09 -9.91 9.69
CA ILE A 53 2.32 -9.59 8.47
C ILE A 53 1.89 -8.11 8.44
N LYS A 54 1.58 -7.52 9.61
CA LYS A 54 1.26 -6.09 9.73
C LYS A 54 2.46 -5.25 9.29
N THR A 55 3.64 -5.47 9.87
CA THR A 55 4.87 -4.72 9.53
C THR A 55 5.21 -4.85 8.05
N TRP A 56 5.05 -6.05 7.50
CA TRP A 56 5.26 -6.30 6.09
C TRP A 56 4.28 -5.53 5.19
N LEU A 57 2.97 -5.55 5.49
CA LEU A 57 1.96 -4.79 4.75
C LEU A 57 2.20 -3.28 4.80
N PHE A 58 2.56 -2.74 5.96
CA PHE A 58 2.89 -1.31 6.10
C PHE A 58 4.14 -0.94 5.30
N SER A 59 5.09 -1.86 5.14
CA SER A 59 6.27 -1.64 4.30
C SER A 59 5.88 -1.55 2.82
N ILE A 60 4.97 -2.40 2.36
CA ILE A 60 4.42 -2.32 0.99
C ILE A 60 3.66 -1.00 0.82
N ALA A 61 2.78 -0.63 1.75
CA ALA A 61 2.02 0.62 1.67
C ALA A 61 2.93 1.85 1.56
N ARG A 62 3.99 1.88 2.38
CA ARG A 62 5.00 2.94 2.33
C ARG A 62 5.73 2.98 0.99
N TYR A 63 6.12 1.82 0.45
CA TYR A 63 6.77 1.76 -0.86
C TYR A 63 5.84 2.23 -1.99
N THR A 64 4.58 1.82 -1.97
CA THR A 64 3.56 2.29 -2.93
C THR A 64 3.38 3.81 -2.88
N TRP A 65 3.36 4.40 -1.67
CA TRP A 65 3.32 5.85 -1.50
C TRP A 65 4.56 6.56 -2.08
N TYR A 66 5.75 6.05 -1.80
CA TYR A 66 6.98 6.64 -2.37
C TYR A 66 7.03 6.56 -3.89
N ASP A 67 6.60 5.44 -4.45
CA ASP A 67 6.52 5.22 -5.90
C ASP A 67 5.57 6.23 -6.55
N TYR A 68 4.41 6.46 -5.94
CA TYR A 68 3.48 7.52 -6.31
C TYR A 68 4.16 8.89 -6.27
N LEU A 69 4.80 9.28 -5.16
CA LEU A 69 5.47 10.58 -5.05
C LEU A 69 6.54 10.80 -6.13
N ILE A 70 7.35 9.78 -6.43
CA ILE A 70 8.38 9.85 -7.46
C ILE A 70 7.75 10.04 -8.84
N PHE A 71 6.66 9.33 -9.12
CA PHE A 71 5.90 9.47 -10.36
C PHE A 71 5.37 10.91 -10.53
N TRP A 72 4.68 11.43 -9.51
CA TRP A 72 4.15 12.81 -9.54
C TRP A 72 5.23 13.87 -9.65
N GLN A 73 6.38 13.67 -9.01
CA GLN A 73 7.49 14.60 -9.14
C GLN A 73 8.04 14.65 -10.58
N LYS A 74 8.05 13.52 -11.30
CA LYS A 74 8.44 13.48 -12.71
C LYS A 74 7.38 14.13 -13.59
N GLU A 75 6.11 13.82 -13.37
CA GLU A 75 4.97 14.41 -14.10
C GLU A 75 4.98 15.95 -13.99
N CYS A 76 5.11 16.49 -12.77
CA CYS A 76 5.16 17.94 -12.55
C CYS A 76 6.40 18.60 -13.20
N ARG A 77 7.53 17.90 -13.32
CA ARG A 77 8.71 18.42 -14.06
C ARG A 77 8.53 18.41 -15.57
N LEU A 78 7.70 17.53 -16.11
CA LEU A 78 7.43 17.45 -17.55
C LEU A 78 6.38 18.47 -18.01
N LEU A 79 5.59 19.00 -17.07
CA LEU A 79 4.56 20.02 -17.30
C LEU A 79 5.07 21.46 -17.03
N ALA A 80 6.34 21.63 -16.65
CA ALA A 80 7.00 22.91 -16.41
C ALA A 80 8.00 23.22 -17.52
#